data_AF-K5B9F3-F1
#
_entry.id   AF-K5B9F3-F1
#
_cell.length_a   1.000
_cell.length_b   1.000
_cell.length_c   1.000
_cell.angle_alpha   90.00
_cell.angle_beta   90.00
_cell.angle_gamma   90.00
#
_symmetry.space_group_name_H-M   'P 1'
#
loop_
_entity.id
_entity.type
_entity.pdbx_description
1 polymer ?
#
loop_
_entity_poly.entity_id
_entity_poly.type
_entity_poly.pdbx_seq_one_letter_code
_entity_poly.pdbx_strand_id
1 'polypeptide(L)'
;MSPASTAVSGIREHAASFVQKWREFFFTPQPTYTLGLVRIAFGLLALMWSIEVGQDLYDRFGATRFVPKTSSPDYLWSIFQLFPSDDALMLGWIVLMAASVALIVGWHTRIAAILVFVLIMSFERQNPWIFNGGDALIRLEALFIALAPSGAALSLDERRRTGSFFSAQEREIWVLRLIQIQLSVIYLSTVIAKLRGETWQNGTAVSYALRLKDIQLIPVPESLVGSPLFSQTLTWGTLLIEAGIAILVWNRRWRLPVLLAGVVLHLSITLTLAIGFFSFAMFVLYLAFVPPERAEAFAKGVQRRLLSLRGRGEGETAEPAGFDDAPELDEVDQAEFGPEPEPAVSEVDPDEIRSALAAARGSEHRAGEHRTGEHRASRRLRVHLPDSAPRPEPVPDGRDHGAPAHALPEYPTGRHALVGAAGSPRLGDT
;
A
#
# COMPACT_ATOMS: atom_id res chain seq x y z
N MET A 1 -52.90 8.37 27.47
CA MET A 1 -51.55 7.79 27.38
C MET A 1 -50.76 8.23 28.61
N SER A 2 -50.12 7.31 29.32
CA SER A 2 -49.32 7.63 30.51
C SER A 2 -48.04 8.37 30.12
N PRO A 3 -47.54 9.34 30.91
CA PRO A 3 -46.28 10.04 30.65
C PRO A 3 -45.05 9.12 30.48
N ALA A 4 -45.10 7.90 31.03
CA ALA A 4 -44.07 6.88 30.80
C ALA A 4 -44.12 6.31 29.36
N SER A 5 -45.30 6.23 28.74
CA SER A 5 -45.47 5.73 27.38
C SER A 5 -44.97 6.71 26.31
N THR A 6 -45.08 8.02 26.55
CA THR A 6 -44.58 9.09 25.67
C THR A 6 -43.06 9.27 25.77
N ALA A 7 -42.46 9.07 26.95
CA ALA A 7 -41.01 9.08 27.11
C ALA A 7 -40.35 7.90 26.39
N VAL A 8 -40.94 6.69 26.48
CA VAL A 8 -40.44 5.49 25.80
C VAL A 8 -40.61 5.58 24.28
N SER A 9 -41.69 6.18 23.77
CA SER A 9 -41.85 6.41 22.32
C SER A 9 -40.82 7.41 21.80
N GLY A 10 -40.56 8.49 22.55
CA GLY A 10 -39.54 9.47 22.19
C GLY A 10 -38.14 8.88 22.09
N ILE A 11 -37.72 8.05 23.05
CA ILE A 11 -36.40 7.37 23.01
C ILE A 11 -36.30 6.43 21.79
N ARG A 12 -37.37 5.69 21.48
CA ARG A 12 -37.40 4.78 20.32
C ARG A 12 -37.30 5.53 18.99
N GLU A 13 -37.98 6.66 18.85
CA GLU A 13 -37.89 7.51 17.65
C GLU A 13 -36.49 8.09 17.46
N HIS A 14 -35.87 8.60 18.54
CA HIS A 14 -34.49 9.09 18.48
C HIS A 14 -33.51 7.98 18.11
N ALA A 15 -33.64 6.80 18.72
CA ALA A 15 -32.81 5.64 18.40
C ALA A 15 -32.98 5.19 16.94
N ALA A 16 -34.23 5.12 16.44
CA ALA A 16 -34.51 4.78 15.05
C ALA A 16 -33.90 5.80 14.09
N SER A 17 -34.05 7.10 14.37
CA SER A 17 -33.48 8.18 13.54
C SER A 17 -31.93 8.14 13.54
N PHE A 18 -31.31 7.80 14.67
CA PHE A 18 -29.87 7.66 14.77
C PHE A 18 -29.36 6.45 13.96
N VAL A 19 -30.02 5.29 14.10
CA VAL A 19 -29.70 4.09 13.32
C VAL A 19 -29.86 4.35 11.82
N GLN A 20 -30.89 5.08 11.41
CA GLN A 20 -31.08 5.46 10.01
C GLN A 20 -29.93 6.32 9.50
N LYS A 21 -29.58 7.41 10.21
CA LYS A 21 -28.44 8.28 9.83
C LYS A 21 -27.11 7.53 9.81
N TRP A 22 -26.90 6.61 10.77
CA TRP A 22 -25.73 5.74 10.79
C TRP A 22 -25.68 4.85 9.54
N ARG A 23 -26.82 4.25 9.16
CA ARG A 23 -26.90 3.42 7.96
C ARG A 23 -26.66 4.22 6.70
N GLU A 24 -27.26 5.40 6.59
CA GLU A 24 -27.05 6.31 5.46
C GLU A 24 -25.59 6.75 5.36
N PHE A 25 -24.93 7.05 6.47
CA PHE A 25 -23.54 7.47 6.49
C PHE A 25 -22.58 6.40 5.95
N PHE A 26 -22.73 5.14 6.39
CA PHE A 26 -21.84 4.03 6.03
C PHE A 26 -22.23 3.30 4.74
N PHE A 27 -23.53 3.09 4.50
CA PHE A 27 -24.02 2.11 3.54
C PHE A 27 -24.79 2.71 2.37
N THR A 28 -24.90 4.03 2.25
CA THR A 28 -25.48 4.62 1.02
C THR A 28 -24.63 4.25 -0.18
N PRO A 29 -25.17 3.56 -1.19
CA PRO A 29 -24.43 3.24 -2.41
C PRO A 29 -23.98 4.51 -3.12
N GLN A 30 -22.71 4.55 -3.53
CA GLN A 30 -22.16 5.64 -4.32
C GLN A 30 -21.24 5.09 -5.42
N PRO A 31 -21.06 5.82 -6.54
CA PRO A 31 -20.08 5.47 -7.55
C PRO A 31 -18.67 5.35 -6.96
N THR A 32 -18.00 4.24 -7.24
CA THR A 32 -16.71 3.88 -6.61
C THR A 32 -15.48 4.56 -7.23
N TYR A 33 -15.64 5.63 -8.02
CA TYR A 33 -14.52 6.36 -8.64
C TYR A 33 -13.46 6.82 -7.63
N THR A 34 -13.86 7.42 -6.51
CA THR A 34 -12.93 7.86 -5.46
C THR A 34 -12.12 6.69 -4.93
N LEU A 35 -12.76 5.53 -4.69
CA LEU A 35 -12.07 4.34 -4.20
C LEU A 35 -11.10 3.76 -5.25
N GLY A 36 -11.45 3.83 -6.54
CA GLY A 36 -10.57 3.47 -7.63
C GLY A 36 -9.30 4.35 -7.67
N LEU A 37 -9.44 5.67 -7.47
CA LEU A 37 -8.29 6.58 -7.38
C LEU A 37 -7.43 6.31 -6.14
N VAL A 38 -8.05 6.11 -4.98
CA VAL A 38 -7.34 5.75 -3.73
C VAL A 38 -6.57 4.44 -3.94
N ARG A 39 -7.17 3.43 -4.58
CA ARG A 39 -6.50 2.16 -4.91
C ARG A 39 -5.27 2.36 -5.79
N ILE A 40 -5.37 3.15 -6.86
CA ILE A 40 -4.23 3.41 -7.76
C ILE A 40 -3.11 4.12 -6.99
N ALA A 41 -3.44 5.16 -6.24
CA ALA A 41 -2.47 5.92 -5.45
C ALA A 41 -1.81 5.07 -4.37
N PHE A 42 -2.60 4.26 -3.64
CA PHE A 42 -2.08 3.32 -2.66
C PHE A 42 -1.22 2.23 -3.30
N GLY A 43 -1.61 1.68 -4.46
CA GLY A 43 -0.81 0.70 -5.18
C GLY A 43 0.55 1.27 -5.63
N LEU A 44 0.59 2.54 -6.06
CA LEU A 44 1.84 3.26 -6.37
C LEU A 44 2.70 3.45 -5.10
N LEU A 45 2.08 3.83 -3.98
CA LEU A 45 2.75 3.94 -2.70
C LEU A 45 3.34 2.60 -2.24
N ALA A 46 2.55 1.53 -2.30
CA ALA A 46 2.99 0.17 -1.96
C ALA A 46 4.15 -0.27 -2.85
N LEU A 47 4.12 0.04 -4.15
CA LEU A 47 5.20 -0.24 -5.08
C LEU A 47 6.48 0.54 -4.72
N MET A 48 6.38 1.84 -4.45
CA MET A 48 7.53 2.65 -4.02
C MET A 48 8.13 2.14 -2.70
N TRP A 49 7.26 1.83 -1.73
CA TRP A 49 7.66 1.27 -0.44
C TRP A 49 8.40 -0.05 -0.61
N SER A 50 7.89 -0.92 -1.46
CA SER A 50 8.53 -2.22 -1.70
C SER A 50 9.82 -2.12 -2.52
N ILE A 51 9.99 -1.10 -3.36
CA ILE A 51 11.30 -0.78 -3.96
C ILE A 51 12.31 -0.41 -2.86
N GLU A 52 11.93 0.43 -1.89
CA GLU A 52 12.82 0.79 -0.75
C GLU A 52 13.22 -0.45 0.05
N VAL A 53 12.25 -1.31 0.38
CA VAL A 53 12.49 -2.60 1.07
C VAL A 53 13.48 -3.48 0.31
N GLY A 54 13.48 -3.42 -1.03
CA GLY A 54 14.34 -4.23 -1.89
C GLY A 54 15.81 -3.80 -1.93
N GLN A 55 16.14 -2.53 -1.62
CA GLN A 55 17.51 -2.01 -1.81
C GLN A 55 18.55 -2.72 -0.94
N ASP A 56 18.19 -3.07 0.30
CA ASP A 56 19.07 -3.78 1.25
C ASP A 56 18.31 -4.95 1.91
N LEU A 57 17.58 -5.74 1.11
CA LEU A 57 16.64 -6.76 1.59
C LEU A 57 17.27 -7.72 2.61
N TYR A 58 18.43 -8.28 2.31
CA TYR A 58 19.08 -9.27 3.17
C TYR A 58 19.73 -8.65 4.41
N ASP A 59 20.33 -7.46 4.28
CA ASP A 59 20.97 -6.78 5.40
C ASP A 59 19.93 -6.33 6.45
N ARG A 60 18.74 -5.92 5.99
CA ARG A 60 17.66 -5.45 6.85
C ARG A 60 16.79 -6.60 7.40
N PHE A 61 16.55 -7.66 6.64
CA PHE A 61 15.54 -8.69 6.99
C PHE A 61 16.06 -10.13 7.07
N GLY A 62 17.23 -10.41 6.48
CA GLY A 62 17.80 -11.74 6.32
C GLY A 62 18.22 -12.42 7.62
N ALA A 63 18.62 -13.69 7.51
CA ALA A 63 19.00 -14.52 8.66
C ALA A 63 20.23 -13.98 9.42
N THR A 64 21.14 -13.31 8.72
CA THR A 64 22.39 -12.73 9.24
C THR A 64 22.29 -11.23 9.56
N ARG A 65 21.08 -10.67 9.62
CA ARG A 65 20.87 -9.25 9.89
C ARG A 65 21.60 -8.79 11.15
N PHE A 66 22.09 -7.55 11.13
CA PHE A 66 22.85 -6.94 12.24
C PHE A 66 21.99 -6.56 13.46
N VAL A 67 20.67 -6.78 13.39
CA VAL A 67 19.71 -6.40 14.44
C VAL A 67 19.32 -7.63 15.27
N PRO A 68 19.23 -7.53 16.60
CA PRO A 68 18.81 -8.63 17.46
C PRO A 68 17.55 -9.34 16.94
N LYS A 69 17.49 -10.67 17.08
CA LYS A 69 16.27 -11.42 16.82
C LYS A 69 15.19 -10.90 17.77
N THR A 70 14.17 -10.24 17.22
CA THR A 70 13.03 -9.78 17.99
C THR A 70 12.24 -11.01 18.43
N SER A 71 12.22 -11.29 19.73
CA SER A 71 11.25 -12.22 20.31
C SER A 71 9.86 -11.62 20.10
N SER A 72 9.14 -12.10 19.08
CA SER A 72 7.75 -11.73 18.88
C SER A 72 6.90 -12.47 19.89
N PRO A 73 5.91 -11.82 20.54
CA PRO A 73 4.91 -12.53 21.33
C PRO A 73 4.28 -13.68 20.52
N ASP A 74 4.00 -14.81 21.17
CA ASP A 74 3.56 -16.05 20.51
C ASP A 74 2.28 -15.91 19.65
N TYR A 75 1.49 -14.86 19.85
CA TYR A 75 0.27 -14.58 19.09
C TYR A 75 0.49 -13.77 17.80
N LEU A 76 1.69 -13.22 17.59
CA LEU A 76 2.02 -12.50 16.35
C LEU A 76 2.50 -13.48 15.29
N TRP A 77 1.98 -13.34 14.07
CA TRP A 77 2.32 -14.19 12.93
C TRP A 77 2.97 -13.40 11.80
N SER A 78 3.90 -14.00 11.07
CA SER A 78 4.49 -13.45 9.85
C SER A 78 4.85 -14.58 8.90
N ILE A 79 4.71 -14.38 7.60
CA ILE A 79 5.14 -15.37 6.60
C ILE A 79 6.61 -15.75 6.80
N PHE A 80 7.46 -14.77 7.11
CA PHE A 80 8.91 -14.97 7.27
C PHE A 80 9.30 -15.58 8.62
N GLN A 81 8.36 -15.66 9.57
CA GLN A 81 8.54 -16.45 10.80
C GLN A 81 8.17 -17.92 10.56
N LEU A 82 7.14 -18.18 9.75
CA LEU A 82 6.74 -19.52 9.35
C LEU A 82 7.75 -20.16 8.39
N PHE A 83 8.35 -19.35 7.52
CA PHE A 83 9.37 -19.75 6.55
C PHE A 83 10.62 -18.88 6.71
N PRO A 84 11.48 -19.16 7.71
CA PRO A 84 12.67 -18.37 8.00
C PRO A 84 13.80 -18.70 7.01
N SER A 85 13.70 -18.22 5.78
CA SER A 85 14.74 -18.36 4.75
C SER A 85 14.89 -17.10 3.90
N ASP A 86 16.11 -16.88 3.40
CA ASP A 86 16.41 -15.76 2.51
C ASP A 86 15.67 -15.90 1.16
N ASP A 87 15.46 -17.12 0.69
CA ASP A 87 14.63 -17.41 -0.48
C ASP A 87 13.16 -17.00 -0.27
N ALA A 88 12.62 -17.23 0.93
CA ALA A 88 11.25 -16.81 1.26
C ALA A 88 11.13 -15.28 1.27
N LEU A 89 12.15 -14.56 1.76
CA LEU A 89 12.19 -13.09 1.71
C LEU A 89 12.20 -12.57 0.27
N MET A 90 13.06 -13.12 -0.58
CA MET A 90 13.13 -12.75 -2.00
C MET A 90 11.81 -13.03 -2.72
N LEU A 91 11.26 -14.23 -2.54
CA LEU A 91 9.97 -14.59 -3.13
C LEU A 91 8.85 -13.67 -2.62
N GLY A 92 8.79 -13.41 -1.32
CA GLY A 92 7.83 -12.50 -0.71
C GLY A 92 7.93 -11.08 -1.28
N TRP A 93 9.16 -10.59 -1.51
CA TRP A 93 9.40 -9.29 -2.12
C TRP A 93 8.94 -9.24 -3.59
N ILE A 94 9.27 -10.26 -4.40
CA ILE A 94 8.82 -10.36 -5.80
C ILE A 94 7.29 -10.42 -5.88
N VAL A 95 6.65 -11.20 -5.01
CA VAL A 95 5.18 -11.29 -4.95
C VAL A 95 4.58 -9.95 -4.53
N LEU A 96 5.21 -9.21 -3.59
CA LEU A 96 4.77 -7.89 -3.19
C LEU A 96 4.87 -6.87 -4.34
N MET A 97 5.96 -6.88 -5.11
CA MET A 97 6.12 -6.10 -6.34
C MET A 97 4.98 -6.39 -7.33
N ALA A 98 4.82 -7.66 -7.68
CA ALA A 98 3.80 -8.09 -8.64
C ALA A 98 2.38 -7.78 -8.17
N ALA A 99 2.08 -8.02 -6.89
CA ALA A 99 0.79 -7.71 -6.29
C ALA A 99 0.53 -6.20 -6.23
N SER A 100 1.55 -5.36 -6.00
CA SER A 100 1.41 -3.90 -6.05
C SER A 100 1.11 -3.41 -7.47
N VAL A 101 1.78 -3.95 -8.50
CA VAL A 101 1.48 -3.64 -9.90
C VAL A 101 0.07 -4.12 -10.28
N ALA A 102 -0.30 -5.34 -9.91
CA ALA A 102 -1.65 -5.87 -10.11
C ALA A 102 -2.71 -4.99 -9.40
N LEU A 103 -2.39 -4.49 -8.21
CA LEU A 103 -3.22 -3.57 -7.45
C LEU A 103 -3.26 -2.17 -8.06
N ILE A 104 -2.30 -1.71 -8.86
CA ILE A 104 -2.34 -0.44 -9.61
C ILE A 104 -3.25 -0.56 -10.83
N VAL A 105 -3.10 -1.62 -11.63
CA VAL A 105 -3.92 -1.82 -12.84
C VAL A 105 -5.32 -2.36 -12.50
N GLY A 106 -5.47 -2.94 -11.32
CA GLY A 106 -6.74 -3.49 -10.82
C GLY A 106 -7.06 -4.83 -11.44
N TRP A 107 -6.08 -5.73 -11.46
CA TRP A 107 -6.18 -7.10 -11.94
C TRP A 107 -6.23 -8.06 -10.73
N HIS A 108 -7.29 -8.86 -10.62
CA HIS A 108 -7.58 -9.67 -9.43
C HIS A 108 -7.45 -8.85 -8.13
N THR A 109 -8.05 -7.66 -8.15
CA THR A 109 -7.85 -6.57 -7.17
C THR A 109 -7.97 -7.04 -5.73
N ARG A 110 -8.95 -7.91 -5.42
CA ARG A 110 -9.15 -8.43 -4.06
C ARG A 110 -7.98 -9.30 -3.59
N ILE A 111 -7.48 -10.18 -4.45
CA ILE A 111 -6.35 -11.06 -4.13
C ILE A 111 -5.08 -10.22 -4.01
N ALA A 112 -4.84 -9.33 -4.98
CA ALA A 112 -3.70 -8.42 -4.96
C ALA A 112 -3.66 -7.57 -3.68
N ALA A 113 -4.78 -6.97 -3.27
CA ALA A 113 -4.85 -6.16 -2.06
C ALA A 113 -4.59 -6.98 -0.77
N ILE A 114 -5.12 -8.21 -0.69
CA ILE A 114 -4.84 -9.11 0.45
C ILE A 114 -3.36 -9.48 0.49
N LEU A 115 -2.76 -9.83 -0.65
CA LEU A 115 -1.33 -10.15 -0.74
C LEU A 115 -0.46 -8.97 -0.30
N VAL A 116 -0.75 -7.76 -0.81
CA VAL A 116 -0.05 -6.53 -0.42
C VAL A 116 -0.14 -6.31 1.09
N PHE A 117 -1.34 -6.39 1.68
CA PHE A 117 -1.52 -6.23 3.13
C PHE A 117 -0.71 -7.25 3.94
N VAL A 118 -0.82 -8.54 3.60
CA VAL A 118 -0.16 -9.62 4.33
C VAL A 118 1.37 -9.52 4.23
N LEU A 119 1.90 -9.17 3.05
CA LEU A 119 3.34 -9.06 2.83
C LEU A 119 3.94 -7.81 3.48
N ILE A 120 3.30 -6.65 3.38
CA ILE A 120 3.72 -5.43 4.11
C ILE A 120 3.77 -5.72 5.61
N MET A 121 2.70 -6.31 6.17
CA MET A 121 2.67 -6.69 7.57
C MET A 121 3.78 -7.69 7.94
N SER A 122 4.07 -8.65 7.07
CA SER A 122 5.10 -9.66 7.31
C SER A 122 6.51 -9.06 7.32
N PHE A 123 6.82 -8.14 6.39
CA PHE A 123 8.09 -7.40 6.36
C PHE A 123 8.23 -6.50 7.58
N GLU A 124 7.18 -5.76 7.95
CA GLU A 124 7.21 -4.89 9.13
C GLU A 124 7.44 -5.65 10.44
N ARG A 125 6.89 -6.85 10.56
CA ARG A 125 7.12 -7.73 11.72
C ARG A 125 8.49 -8.39 11.72
N GLN A 126 9.11 -8.56 10.55
CA GLN A 126 10.41 -9.21 10.43
C GLN A 126 11.52 -8.35 11.06
N ASN A 127 11.46 -7.03 10.88
CA ASN A 127 12.36 -6.09 11.54
C ASN A 127 11.63 -4.79 11.96
N PRO A 128 10.98 -4.75 13.14
CA PRO A 128 10.17 -3.61 13.55
C PRO A 128 10.95 -2.34 13.88
N TRP A 129 12.28 -2.42 14.03
CA TRP A 129 13.12 -1.32 14.53
C TRP A 129 13.48 -0.28 13.47
N ILE A 130 13.37 -0.64 12.19
CA ILE A 130 13.73 0.25 11.06
C ILE A 130 12.53 1.05 10.53
N PHE A 131 11.33 0.78 11.05
CA PHE A 131 10.09 1.38 10.58
C PHE A 131 9.60 2.48 11.52
N ASN A 132 8.80 3.40 10.98
CA ASN A 132 8.22 4.53 11.71
C ASN A 132 6.68 4.58 11.58
N GLY A 133 6.08 5.69 12.01
CA GLY A 133 4.63 5.87 11.96
C GLY A 133 4.03 5.84 10.55
N GLY A 134 4.81 6.18 9.52
CA GLY A 134 4.44 6.08 8.11
C GLY A 134 4.20 4.65 7.66
N ASP A 135 5.07 3.72 8.03
CA ASP A 135 4.93 2.30 7.68
C ASP A 135 3.69 1.72 8.36
N ALA A 136 3.50 2.02 9.65
CA ALA A 136 2.30 1.63 10.37
C ALA A 136 1.01 2.13 9.71
N LEU A 137 1.04 3.32 9.12
CA LEU A 137 -0.07 3.88 8.36
C LEU A 137 -0.29 3.15 7.02
N ILE A 138 0.77 2.88 6.26
CA ILE A 138 0.70 2.10 5.01
C ILE A 138 0.06 0.74 5.26
N ARG A 139 0.46 0.04 6.34
CA ARG A 139 -0.13 -1.25 6.72
C ARG A 139 -1.63 -1.16 7.04
N LEU A 140 -2.08 -0.08 7.70
CA LEU A 140 -3.50 0.16 7.98
C LEU A 140 -4.29 0.48 6.70
N GLU A 141 -3.72 1.28 5.81
CA GLU A 141 -4.30 1.54 4.49
C GLU A 141 -4.41 0.27 3.66
N ALA A 142 -3.38 -0.57 3.67
CA ALA A 142 -3.38 -1.87 3.00
C ALA A 142 -4.53 -2.75 3.50
N LEU A 143 -4.76 -2.79 4.82
CA LEU A 143 -5.89 -3.50 5.42
C LEU A 143 -7.23 -2.98 4.89
N PHE A 144 -7.43 -1.66 4.87
CA PHE A 144 -8.66 -1.08 4.37
C PHE A 144 -8.85 -1.34 2.88
N ILE A 145 -7.82 -1.18 2.04
CA ILE A 145 -7.93 -1.50 0.62
C ILE A 145 -8.20 -2.99 0.39
N ALA A 146 -7.63 -3.88 1.21
CA ALA A 146 -7.94 -5.31 1.18
C ALA A 146 -9.41 -5.61 1.51
N LEU A 147 -10.08 -4.79 2.32
CA LEU A 147 -11.51 -4.91 2.64
C LEU A 147 -12.42 -4.22 1.63
N ALA A 148 -11.93 -3.20 0.93
CA ALA A 148 -12.74 -2.37 0.04
C ALA A 148 -13.08 -3.05 -1.31
N PRO A 149 -14.24 -2.76 -1.92
CA PRO A 149 -14.57 -3.18 -3.28
C PRO A 149 -13.86 -2.29 -4.33
N SER A 150 -12.55 -2.10 -4.18
CA SER A 150 -11.76 -1.14 -4.96
C SER A 150 -11.54 -1.53 -6.42
N GLY A 151 -11.82 -2.80 -6.77
CA GLY A 151 -11.81 -3.28 -8.15
C GLY A 151 -13.08 -2.96 -8.94
N ALA A 152 -14.06 -2.27 -8.35
CA ALA A 152 -15.33 -1.92 -9.01
C ALA A 152 -15.29 -0.60 -9.80
N ALA A 153 -14.14 0.06 -9.88
CA ALA A 153 -13.91 1.26 -10.69
C ALA A 153 -12.45 1.37 -11.13
N LEU A 154 -12.23 1.93 -12.33
CA LEU A 154 -10.90 2.26 -12.86
C LEU A 154 -9.94 1.06 -12.87
N SER A 155 -10.43 -0.13 -13.19
CA SER A 155 -9.67 -1.38 -13.04
C SER A 155 -9.84 -2.31 -14.26
N LEU A 156 -8.88 -3.23 -14.43
CA LEU A 156 -9.03 -4.31 -15.41
C LEU A 156 -10.16 -5.28 -15.03
N ASP A 157 -10.40 -5.51 -13.74
CA ASP A 157 -11.53 -6.31 -13.26
C ASP A 157 -12.89 -5.70 -13.65
N GLU A 158 -13.00 -4.37 -13.60
CA GLU A 158 -14.19 -3.63 -14.02
C GLU A 158 -14.35 -3.73 -15.53
N ARG A 159 -13.28 -3.49 -16.30
CA ARG A 159 -13.30 -3.65 -17.76
C ARG A 159 -13.74 -5.05 -18.19
N ARG A 160 -13.30 -6.10 -17.48
CA ARG A 160 -13.72 -7.49 -17.74
C ARG A 160 -15.20 -7.73 -17.47
N ARG A 161 -15.84 -6.97 -16.59
CA ARG A 161 -17.26 -7.12 -16.22
C ARG A 161 -18.20 -6.23 -17.04
N THR A 162 -17.80 -5.00 -17.33
CA THR A 162 -18.67 -3.97 -17.96
C THR A 162 -18.23 -3.58 -19.36
N GLY A 163 -17.05 -4.03 -19.82
CA GLY A 163 -16.46 -3.66 -21.10
C GLY A 163 -15.69 -2.33 -21.09
N SER A 164 -15.79 -1.53 -20.03
CA SER A 164 -15.12 -0.22 -19.93
C SER A 164 -14.19 -0.14 -18.73
N PHE A 165 -12.96 0.36 -18.94
CA PHE A 165 -12.04 0.64 -17.83
C PHE A 165 -12.47 1.88 -17.03
N PHE A 166 -13.07 2.87 -17.70
CA PHE A 166 -13.42 4.16 -17.11
C PHE A 166 -14.85 4.20 -16.53
N SER A 167 -15.47 3.04 -16.27
CA SER A 167 -16.73 2.94 -15.53
C SER A 167 -16.49 2.75 -14.03
N ALA A 168 -17.55 2.94 -13.25
CA ALA A 168 -17.59 2.64 -11.84
C ALA A 168 -18.96 2.06 -11.47
N GLN A 169 -18.96 1.00 -10.65
CA GLN A 169 -20.19 0.47 -10.07
C GLN A 169 -20.57 1.25 -8.82
N GLU A 170 -21.87 1.27 -8.53
CA GLU A 170 -22.38 1.72 -7.25
C GLU A 170 -22.18 0.63 -6.19
N ARG A 171 -21.49 0.97 -5.11
CA ARG A 171 -21.26 0.06 -3.98
C ARG A 171 -21.41 0.82 -2.67
N GLU A 172 -21.69 0.09 -1.61
CA GLU A 172 -21.66 0.61 -0.25
C GLU A 172 -20.23 1.04 0.10
N ILE A 173 -20.08 2.27 0.63
CA ILE A 173 -18.78 2.93 0.83
C ILE A 173 -18.30 2.89 2.28
N TRP A 174 -18.69 1.87 3.06
CA TRP A 174 -18.36 1.81 4.48
C TRP A 174 -16.85 1.82 4.73
N VAL A 175 -16.06 1.16 3.87
CA VAL A 175 -14.59 1.16 3.98
C VAL A 175 -14.00 2.54 3.67
N LEU A 176 -14.55 3.25 2.69
CA LEU A 176 -14.14 4.62 2.40
C LEU A 176 -14.42 5.54 3.61
N ARG A 177 -15.54 5.33 4.32
CA ARG A 177 -15.82 6.04 5.58
C ARG A 177 -14.80 5.70 6.66
N LEU A 178 -14.34 4.45 6.77
CA LEU A 178 -13.29 4.08 7.72
C LEU A 178 -11.96 4.78 7.40
N ILE A 179 -11.58 4.86 6.11
CA ILE A 179 -10.38 5.61 5.68
C ILE A 179 -10.52 7.10 6.05
N GLN A 180 -11.70 7.69 5.81
CA GLN A 180 -11.98 9.09 6.15
C GLN A 180 -11.93 9.34 7.67
N ILE A 181 -12.52 8.43 8.47
CA ILE A 181 -12.48 8.50 9.94
C ILE A 181 -11.05 8.33 10.44
N GLN A 182 -10.28 7.39 9.88
CA GLN A 182 -8.87 7.20 10.22
C GLN A 182 -8.08 8.50 10.05
N LEU A 183 -8.25 9.23 8.94
CA LEU A 183 -7.60 10.52 8.75
C LEU A 183 -7.90 11.50 9.90
N SER A 184 -9.18 11.63 10.25
CA SER A 184 -9.60 12.50 11.36
C SER A 184 -9.04 12.05 12.70
N VAL A 185 -9.03 10.76 12.98
CA VAL A 185 -8.50 10.18 14.23
C VAL A 185 -6.99 10.40 14.33
N ILE A 186 -6.25 10.19 13.24
CA ILE A 186 -4.81 10.43 13.19
C ILE A 186 -4.53 11.88 13.59
N TYR A 187 -5.09 12.87 12.89
CA TYR A 187 -4.81 14.27 13.19
C TYR A 187 -5.32 14.72 14.56
N LEU A 188 -6.49 14.24 14.98
CA LEU A 188 -6.98 14.58 16.32
C LEU A 188 -6.03 14.03 17.40
N SER A 189 -5.56 12.80 17.23
CA SER A 189 -4.62 12.18 18.15
C SER A 189 -3.27 12.88 18.15
N THR A 190 -2.75 13.31 16.99
CA THR A 190 -1.48 14.06 16.91
C THR A 190 -1.60 15.41 17.58
N VAL A 191 -2.69 16.15 17.37
CA VAL A 191 -2.92 17.44 18.04
C VAL A 191 -2.96 17.27 19.56
N ILE A 192 -3.73 16.29 20.06
CA ILE A 192 -3.80 16.02 21.51
C ILE A 192 -2.43 15.64 22.07
N ALA A 193 -1.69 14.78 21.37
CA ALA A 193 -0.35 14.36 21.79
C ALA A 193 0.63 15.54 21.80
N LYS A 194 0.63 16.37 20.76
CA LYS A 194 1.50 17.55 20.62
C LYS A 194 1.18 18.62 21.66
N LEU A 195 -0.10 18.90 21.92
CA LEU A 195 -0.52 19.86 22.94
C LEU A 195 -0.07 19.48 24.36
N ARG A 196 0.26 18.20 24.63
CA ARG A 196 0.84 17.76 25.91
C ARG A 196 2.35 18.03 26.03
N GLY A 197 3.04 18.32 24.92
CA GLY A 197 4.48 18.58 24.90
C GLY A 197 4.83 20.05 25.08
N GLU A 198 5.79 20.36 25.95
CA GLU A 198 6.20 21.74 26.26
C GLU A 198 6.70 22.52 25.03
N THR A 199 7.42 21.86 24.11
CA THR A 199 7.96 22.51 22.90
C THR A 199 6.87 22.98 21.94
N TRP A 200 5.73 22.28 21.89
CA TRP A 200 4.58 22.68 21.08
C TRP A 200 3.82 23.84 21.72
N GLN A 201 3.64 23.80 23.05
CA GLN A 201 3.00 24.87 23.79
C GLN A 201 3.78 26.18 23.69
N ASN A 202 5.11 26.11 23.83
CA ASN A 202 5.99 27.27 23.78
C ASN A 202 6.36 27.71 22.35
N GLY A 203 5.83 27.05 21.31
CA GLY A 203 6.04 27.47 19.91
C GLY A 203 7.44 27.18 19.34
N THR A 204 8.19 26.25 19.93
CA THR A 204 9.59 25.95 19.56
C THR A 204 9.78 24.61 18.85
N ALA A 205 8.75 23.75 18.81
CA ALA A 205 8.86 22.39 18.29
C ALA A 205 9.40 22.30 16.85
N VAL A 206 8.94 23.17 15.94
CA VAL A 206 9.40 23.14 14.55
C VAL A 206 10.86 23.59 14.43
N SER A 207 11.31 24.57 15.22
CA SER A 207 12.73 24.94 15.25
C SER A 207 13.62 23.77 15.70
N TYR A 208 13.21 23.01 16.71
CA TYR A 208 13.92 21.80 17.12
C TYR A 208 13.98 20.75 16.00
N ALA A 209 12.85 20.47 15.35
CA ALA A 209 12.79 19.49 14.27
C ALA A 209 13.71 19.88 13.09
N LEU A 210 13.73 21.15 12.69
CA LEU A 210 14.58 21.65 11.62
C LEU A 210 16.07 21.73 11.98
N ARG A 211 16.45 21.54 13.25
CA ARG A 211 17.85 21.50 13.71
C ARG A 211 18.39 20.08 13.89
N LEU A 212 17.54 19.06 13.72
CA LEU A 212 17.96 17.67 13.86
C LEU A 212 18.68 17.20 12.59
N LYS A 213 20.01 17.30 12.60
CA LYS A 213 20.87 17.07 11.43
C LYS A 213 20.73 15.68 10.84
N ASP A 214 20.49 14.66 11.67
CA ASP A 214 20.42 13.26 11.24
C ASP A 214 19.25 12.95 10.30
N ILE A 215 18.19 13.77 10.35
CA ILE A 215 16.99 13.59 9.52
C ILE A 215 16.75 14.77 8.57
N GLN A 216 17.67 15.72 8.47
CA GLN A 216 17.51 16.89 7.62
C GLN A 216 17.88 16.56 6.17
N LEU A 217 16.98 16.83 5.22
CA LEU A 217 17.23 16.65 3.78
C LEU A 217 17.73 17.96 3.16
N ILE A 218 16.88 18.98 3.14
CA ILE A 218 17.22 20.32 2.65
C ILE A 218 17.33 21.25 3.86
N PRO A 219 18.52 21.82 4.13
CA PRO A 219 18.70 22.70 5.27
C PRO A 219 17.96 24.01 5.09
N VAL A 220 17.23 24.42 6.13
CA VAL A 220 16.57 25.73 6.19
C VAL A 220 17.60 26.74 6.73
N PRO A 221 17.70 27.96 6.15
CA PRO A 221 18.64 28.97 6.61
C PRO A 221 18.56 29.25 8.11
N GLU A 222 19.72 29.32 8.77
CA GLU A 222 19.82 29.52 10.23
C GLU A 222 19.12 30.81 10.71
N SER A 223 19.11 31.84 9.88
CA SER A 223 18.39 33.10 10.14
C SER A 223 16.87 32.91 10.28
N LEU A 224 16.29 31.96 9.56
CA LEU A 224 14.87 31.61 9.67
C LEU A 224 14.64 30.68 10.85
N VAL A 225 15.44 29.62 10.99
CA VAL A 225 15.27 28.62 12.06
C VAL A 225 15.52 29.22 13.45
N GLY A 226 16.40 30.21 13.57
CA GLY A 226 16.65 30.98 14.79
C GLY A 226 15.62 32.07 15.08
N SER A 227 14.74 32.41 14.14
CA SER A 227 13.72 33.45 14.34
C SER A 227 12.57 32.94 15.21
N PRO A 228 12.27 33.57 16.37
CA PRO A 228 11.15 33.19 17.22
C PRO A 228 9.80 33.25 16.49
N LEU A 229 9.59 34.29 15.68
CA LEU A 229 8.36 34.47 14.92
C LEU A 229 8.14 33.35 13.89
N PHE A 230 9.20 32.97 13.17
CA PHE A 230 9.15 31.87 12.21
C PHE A 230 8.82 30.54 12.89
N SER A 231 9.52 30.22 13.99
CA SER A 231 9.28 28.99 14.76
C SER A 231 7.86 28.92 15.31
N GLN A 232 7.37 30.01 15.93
CA GLN A 232 6.03 30.06 16.53
C GLN A 232 4.95 29.92 15.46
N THR A 233 5.10 30.64 14.34
CA THR A 233 4.16 30.60 13.21
C THR A 233 4.03 29.18 12.66
N LEU A 234 5.14 28.48 12.43
CA LEU A 234 5.09 27.12 11.91
C LEU A 234 4.60 26.11 12.95
N THR A 235 5.00 26.26 14.23
CA THR A 235 4.62 25.34 15.30
C THR A 235 3.12 25.38 15.56
N TRP A 236 2.55 26.56 15.79
CA TRP A 236 1.10 26.71 16.01
C TRP A 236 0.31 26.61 14.70
N GLY A 237 0.89 27.03 13.57
CA GLY A 237 0.30 26.83 12.26
C GLY A 237 0.10 25.36 11.93
N THR A 238 1.07 24.50 12.27
CA THR A 238 0.94 23.04 12.15
C THR A 238 -0.24 22.53 12.98
N LEU A 239 -0.35 22.91 14.26
CA LEU A 239 -1.48 22.50 15.11
C LEU A 239 -2.83 22.97 14.55
N LEU A 240 -2.91 24.19 14.04
CA LEU A 240 -4.12 24.75 13.43
C LEU A 240 -4.53 23.96 12.18
N ILE A 241 -3.57 23.62 11.32
CA ILE A 241 -3.81 22.82 10.11
C ILE A 241 -4.28 21.42 10.50
N GLU A 242 -3.57 20.75 11.42
CA GLU A 242 -3.94 19.40 11.86
C GLU A 242 -5.33 19.36 12.51
N ALA A 243 -5.65 20.30 13.40
CA ALA A 243 -6.98 20.42 13.99
C ALA A 243 -8.06 20.75 12.95
N GLY A 244 -7.71 21.61 11.98
CA GLY A 244 -8.56 21.94 10.84
C GLY A 244 -8.89 20.71 9.99
N ILE A 245 -7.90 19.86 9.69
CA ILE A 245 -8.13 18.62 8.95
C ILE A 245 -8.93 17.63 9.81
N ALA A 246 -8.63 17.49 11.10
CA ALA A 246 -9.34 16.56 11.98
C ALA A 246 -10.86 16.82 12.00
N ILE A 247 -11.26 18.09 12.06
CA ILE A 247 -12.66 18.50 12.32
C ILE A 247 -13.34 19.04 11.06
N LEU A 248 -12.73 20.02 10.38
CA LEU A 248 -13.38 20.80 9.32
C LEU A 248 -13.39 20.08 7.96
N VAL A 249 -12.65 18.98 7.79
CA VAL A 249 -12.62 18.21 6.53
C VAL A 249 -13.99 17.66 6.14
N TRP A 250 -14.85 17.40 7.14
CA TRP A 250 -16.22 16.93 6.93
C TRP A 250 -17.14 18.02 6.38
N ASN A 251 -16.84 19.29 6.66
CA ASN A 251 -17.58 20.43 6.13
C ASN A 251 -17.22 20.70 4.67
N ARG A 252 -18.20 20.60 3.77
CA ARG A 252 -18.03 20.77 2.31
C ARG A 252 -17.33 22.08 1.92
N ARG A 253 -17.54 23.17 2.66
CA ARG A 253 -16.92 24.48 2.36
C ARG A 253 -15.44 24.53 2.75
N TRP A 254 -15.09 23.92 3.87
CA TRP A 254 -13.74 23.96 4.43
C TRP A 254 -12.85 22.80 4.00
N ARG A 255 -13.44 21.71 3.49
CA ARG A 255 -12.73 20.50 3.06
C ARG A 255 -11.53 20.79 2.15
N LEU A 256 -11.75 21.49 1.05
CA LEU A 256 -10.66 21.74 0.09
C LEU A 256 -9.56 22.64 0.70
N PRO A 257 -9.87 23.78 1.33
CA PRO A 257 -8.86 24.60 2.00
C PRO A 257 -8.00 23.82 3.01
N VAL A 258 -8.60 23.02 3.90
CA VAL A 258 -7.83 22.30 4.92
C VAL A 258 -6.99 21.17 4.32
N LEU A 259 -7.47 20.49 3.29
CA LEU A 259 -6.68 19.48 2.58
C LEU A 259 -5.52 20.12 1.81
N LEU A 260 -5.70 21.29 1.18
CA LEU A 260 -4.60 22.01 0.53
C LEU A 260 -3.55 22.48 1.53
N ALA A 261 -3.97 22.98 2.70
CA ALA A 261 -3.05 23.32 3.78
C ALA A 261 -2.28 22.09 4.28
N GLY A 262 -2.95 20.94 4.38
CA GLY A 262 -2.33 19.65 4.65
C GLY A 262 -1.30 19.24 3.59
N VAL A 263 -1.62 19.43 2.30
CA VAL A 263 -0.69 19.16 1.20
C VAL A 263 0.58 20.01 1.33
N VAL A 264 0.43 21.31 1.59
CA VAL A 264 1.57 22.22 1.81
C VAL A 264 2.40 21.79 3.01
N LEU A 265 1.76 21.42 4.13
CA LEU A 265 2.42 20.93 5.33
C LEU A 265 3.23 19.65 5.06
N HIS A 266 2.65 18.66 4.40
CA HIS A 266 3.35 17.40 4.12
C HIS A 266 4.42 17.52 3.05
N LEU A 267 4.22 18.40 2.05
CA LEU A 267 5.24 18.70 1.05
C LEU A 267 6.45 19.38 1.70
N SER A 268 6.22 20.35 2.61
CA SER A 268 7.33 21.00 3.32
C SER A 268 8.10 20.01 4.20
N ILE A 269 7.39 19.09 4.88
CA ILE A 269 8.02 18.02 5.66
C ILE A 269 8.86 17.12 4.75
N THR A 270 8.31 16.60 3.64
CA THR A 270 9.07 15.70 2.73
C THR A 270 10.28 16.36 2.09
N LEU A 271 10.24 17.66 1.86
CA LEU A 271 11.39 18.39 1.31
C LEU A 271 12.47 18.66 2.36
N THR A 272 12.11 18.83 3.63
CA THR A 272 13.05 19.28 4.68
C THR A 272 13.50 18.15 5.62
N LEU A 273 12.67 17.14 5.83
CA LEU A 273 12.86 16.08 6.82
C LEU A 273 12.67 14.68 6.22
N ALA A 274 13.61 13.78 6.51
CA ALA A 274 13.61 12.38 6.10
C ALA A 274 12.69 11.53 6.99
N ILE A 275 11.37 11.69 6.86
CA ILE A 275 10.35 10.94 7.62
C ILE A 275 9.76 9.78 6.79
N GLY A 276 10.53 9.27 5.82
CA GLY A 276 10.14 8.17 4.94
C GLY A 276 8.82 8.43 4.20
N PHE A 277 7.95 7.42 4.18
CA PHE A 277 6.71 7.45 3.39
C PHE A 277 5.49 8.11 4.05
N PHE A 278 5.63 8.66 5.25
CA PHE A 278 4.47 9.20 6.00
C PHE A 278 3.65 10.22 5.20
N SER A 279 4.30 11.21 4.57
CA SER A 279 3.59 12.22 3.76
C SER A 279 2.86 11.64 2.55
N PHE A 280 3.45 10.64 1.89
CA PHE A 280 2.81 10.00 0.74
C PHE A 280 1.58 9.20 1.14
N ALA A 281 1.63 8.50 2.27
CA ALA A 281 0.46 7.84 2.86
C ALA A 281 -0.65 8.86 3.19
N MET A 282 -0.30 10.00 3.79
CA MET A 282 -1.27 11.07 4.04
C MET A 282 -1.92 11.62 2.76
N PHE A 283 -1.17 11.72 1.65
CA PHE A 283 -1.76 12.09 0.37
C PHE A 283 -2.76 11.07 -0.16
N VAL A 284 -2.52 9.76 0.06
CA VAL A 284 -3.49 8.71 -0.27
C VAL A 284 -4.77 8.90 0.55
N LEU A 285 -4.67 9.16 1.86
CA LEU A 285 -5.85 9.45 2.69
C LEU A 285 -6.61 10.71 2.25
N TYR A 286 -5.92 11.75 1.77
CA TYR A 286 -6.58 12.95 1.26
C TYR A 286 -7.45 12.68 0.04
N LEU A 287 -7.03 11.74 -0.83
CA LEU A 287 -7.83 11.32 -1.98
C LEU A 287 -9.18 10.73 -1.55
N ALA A 288 -9.28 10.12 -0.38
CA ALA A 288 -10.53 9.57 0.13
C ALA A 288 -11.62 10.64 0.38
N PHE A 289 -11.23 11.92 0.49
CA PHE A 289 -12.16 13.04 0.66
C PHE A 289 -12.57 13.71 -0.67
N VAL A 290 -12.01 13.28 -1.79
CA VAL A 290 -12.38 13.77 -3.13
C VAL A 290 -13.81 13.31 -3.45
N PRO A 291 -14.74 14.25 -3.75
CA PRO A 291 -16.10 13.90 -4.12
C PRO A 291 -16.15 12.98 -5.35
N PRO A 292 -17.05 11.99 -5.38
CA PRO A 292 -17.14 11.02 -6.48
C PRO A 292 -17.39 11.69 -7.84
N GLU A 293 -18.13 12.79 -7.88
CA GLU A 293 -18.40 13.54 -9.10
C GLU A 293 -17.13 14.17 -9.69
N ARG A 294 -16.21 14.62 -8.82
CA ARG A 294 -14.91 15.15 -9.26
C ARG A 294 -13.98 14.04 -9.70
N ALA A 295 -13.99 12.91 -8.99
CA ALA A 295 -13.21 11.73 -9.36
C ALA A 295 -13.67 11.18 -10.73
N GLU A 296 -14.97 11.13 -10.98
CA GLU A 296 -15.55 10.76 -12.27
C GLU A 296 -15.16 11.73 -13.38
N ALA A 297 -15.30 13.04 -13.16
CA ALA A 297 -14.93 14.05 -14.14
C ALA A 297 -13.45 13.96 -14.52
N PHE A 298 -12.57 13.70 -13.54
CA PHE A 298 -11.16 13.44 -13.77
C PHE A 298 -10.94 12.19 -14.63
N ALA A 299 -11.54 11.06 -14.26
CA ALA A 299 -11.42 9.80 -15.00
C ALA A 299 -11.88 9.93 -16.46
N LYS A 300 -13.06 10.53 -16.70
CA LYS A 300 -13.57 10.80 -18.05
C LYS A 300 -12.71 11.82 -18.82
N GLY A 301 -12.10 12.78 -18.13
CA GLY A 301 -11.12 13.69 -18.71
C GLY A 301 -9.89 12.96 -19.23
N VAL A 302 -9.33 12.04 -18.43
CA VAL A 302 -8.22 11.17 -18.83
C VAL A 302 -8.61 10.30 -20.01
N GLN A 303 -9.79 9.67 -19.99
CA GLN A 303 -10.29 8.85 -21.10
C GLN A 303 -10.34 9.63 -22.42
N ARG A 304 -10.93 10.84 -22.39
CA ARG A 304 -11.02 11.71 -23.58
C ARG A 304 -9.64 12.07 -24.14
N ARG A 305 -8.68 12.39 -23.27
CA ARG A 305 -7.30 12.68 -23.69
C ARG A 305 -6.64 11.46 -24.34
N LEU A 306 -6.76 10.28 -23.74
CA LEU A 306 -6.19 9.04 -24.30
C LEU A 306 -6.80 8.70 -25.67
N LEU A 307 -8.11 8.86 -25.84
CA LEU A 307 -8.77 8.66 -27.14
C LEU A 307 -8.30 9.70 -28.18
N SER A 308 -8.10 10.96 -27.80
CA SER A 308 -7.60 11.99 -28.71
C SER A 308 -6.16 11.73 -29.17
N LEU A 309 -5.32 11.14 -28.32
CA LEU A 309 -3.95 10.76 -28.68
C LEU A 309 -3.95 9.56 -29.64
N ARG A 310 -4.85 8.59 -29.44
CA ARG A 310 -4.99 7.44 -30.35
C ARG A 310 -5.49 7.85 -31.74
N GLY A 311 -6.48 8.73 -31.81
CA GLY A 311 -7.00 9.25 -33.09
C GLY A 311 -5.99 10.10 -33.87
N ARG A 312 -5.02 10.73 -33.19
CA ARG A 312 -3.90 11.44 -33.85
C ARG A 312 -2.89 10.48 -34.47
N GLY A 313 -2.61 9.34 -33.84
CA GLY A 313 -1.69 8.33 -34.39
C GLY A 313 -2.25 7.57 -35.59
N GLU A 314 -3.57 7.42 -35.70
CA GLU A 314 -4.22 6.77 -36.85
C GLU A 314 -4.41 7.75 -38.05
N GLY A 315 -4.46 9.07 -37.80
CA GLY A 315 -4.59 10.11 -38.83
C GLY A 315 -3.28 10.50 -39.53
N GLU A 316 -2.12 10.09 -39.00
CA GLU A 316 -0.79 10.37 -39.59
C GLU A 316 -0.30 9.22 -40.50
N THR A 317 -1.01 8.09 -40.51
CA THR A 317 -0.71 6.93 -41.38
C THR A 317 -1.65 6.79 -42.58
N ALA A 318 -2.52 7.77 -42.83
CA ALA A 318 -3.52 7.71 -43.90
C ALA A 318 -3.39 8.90 -44.86
N GLU A 319 -2.32 8.91 -45.65
CA GLU A 319 -2.30 9.40 -47.04
C GLU A 319 -0.96 9.01 -47.69
N PRO A 320 -0.89 8.05 -48.63
CA PRO A 320 0.13 8.16 -49.66
C PRO A 320 -0.28 9.37 -50.52
N ALA A 321 0.53 10.42 -50.49
CA ALA A 321 0.38 11.57 -51.36
C ALA A 321 0.17 11.06 -52.80
N GLY A 322 -0.98 11.40 -53.37
CA GLY A 322 -1.28 11.13 -54.78
C GLY A 322 -0.18 11.74 -55.62
N PHE A 323 0.48 10.88 -56.40
CA PHE A 323 1.49 11.25 -57.37
C PHE A 323 0.76 11.72 -58.65
N ASP A 324 0.07 12.85 -58.58
CA ASP A 324 -0.50 13.56 -59.74
C ASP A 324 0.41 14.73 -60.09
N ASP A 325 1.62 14.42 -60.54
CA ASP A 325 2.48 15.31 -61.35
C ASP A 325 3.66 14.48 -61.89
N ALA A 326 3.38 13.67 -62.92
CA ALA A 326 4.43 13.12 -63.78
C ALA A 326 4.53 14.02 -65.03
N PRO A 327 5.71 14.61 -65.32
CA PRO A 327 5.90 15.35 -66.57
C PRO A 327 5.88 14.39 -67.76
N GLU A 328 5.26 14.82 -68.86
CA GLU A 328 5.34 14.19 -70.18
C GLU A 328 6.80 13.87 -70.51
N LEU A 329 7.10 12.58 -70.67
CA LEU A 329 8.36 12.11 -71.24
C LEU A 329 8.10 11.77 -72.71
N ASP A 330 8.78 12.52 -73.57
CA ASP A 330 8.85 12.33 -75.01
C ASP A 330 9.20 10.88 -75.39
N GLU A 331 8.63 10.45 -76.51
CA GLU A 331 8.90 9.18 -77.18
C GLU A 331 10.41 8.88 -77.26
N VAL A 332 10.83 7.77 -76.64
CA VAL A 332 12.10 7.13 -76.96
C VAL A 332 11.85 5.68 -77.37
N ASP A 333 12.27 5.45 -78.61
CA ASP A 333 12.39 4.25 -79.43
C ASP A 333 12.33 2.89 -78.72
N GLN A 334 11.39 2.05 -79.14
CA GLN A 334 11.33 0.63 -78.79
C GLN A 334 12.25 -0.17 -79.72
N ALA A 335 13.51 -0.34 -79.34
CA ALA A 335 14.36 -1.38 -79.88
C ALA A 335 15.41 -1.81 -78.83
N GLU A 336 15.59 -3.12 -78.71
CA GLU A 336 16.50 -3.82 -77.79
C GLU A 336 16.05 -3.85 -76.32
N PHE A 337 15.35 -4.92 -75.93
CA PHE A 337 15.77 -5.82 -74.84
C PHE A 337 14.86 -7.07 -74.92
N GLY A 338 15.48 -8.25 -75.05
CA GLY A 338 14.80 -9.55 -75.24
C GLY A 338 14.04 -10.03 -74.00
N PRO A 339 13.27 -11.14 -74.11
CA PRO A 339 12.46 -11.65 -73.01
C PRO A 339 13.35 -12.11 -71.84
N GLU A 340 13.06 -11.61 -70.64
CA GLU A 340 13.61 -12.13 -69.38
C GLU A 340 13.17 -13.60 -69.18
N PRO A 341 14.04 -14.46 -68.61
CA PRO A 341 13.71 -15.86 -68.38
C PRO A 341 12.76 -16.01 -67.19
N GLU A 342 11.73 -16.86 -67.34
CA GLU A 342 10.89 -17.31 -66.23
C GLU A 342 11.73 -17.96 -65.12
N PRO A 343 11.45 -17.70 -63.83
CA PRO A 343 12.10 -18.42 -62.74
C PRO A 343 11.64 -19.88 -62.75
N ALA A 344 12.61 -20.80 -62.80
CA ALA A 344 12.37 -22.23 -62.70
C ALA A 344 11.70 -22.57 -61.35
N VAL A 345 10.47 -23.07 -61.42
CA VAL A 345 9.82 -23.73 -60.29
C VAL A 345 10.50 -25.08 -60.10
N SER A 346 11.34 -25.22 -59.07
CA SER A 346 11.82 -26.53 -58.66
C SER A 346 10.66 -27.31 -58.04
N GLU A 347 10.22 -28.39 -58.68
CA GLU A 347 9.36 -29.40 -58.07
C GLU A 347 10.03 -29.92 -56.79
N VAL A 348 9.38 -29.72 -55.65
CA VAL A 348 9.78 -30.30 -54.38
C VAL A 348 9.37 -31.77 -54.38
N ASP A 349 10.34 -32.67 -54.21
CA ASP A 349 10.13 -34.11 -54.19
C ASP A 349 9.23 -34.53 -53.00
N PRO A 350 8.05 -35.13 -53.25
CA PRO A 350 7.14 -35.58 -52.19
C PRO A 350 7.76 -36.60 -51.22
N ASP A 351 8.81 -37.31 -51.63
CA ASP A 351 9.46 -38.32 -50.80
C ASP A 351 10.43 -37.74 -49.77
N GLU A 352 10.94 -36.52 -50.00
CA GLU A 352 11.73 -35.77 -49.02
C GLU A 352 10.84 -35.30 -47.85
N ILE A 353 9.61 -34.87 -48.15
CA ILE A 353 8.60 -34.50 -47.14
C ILE A 353 8.12 -35.72 -46.35
N ARG A 354 7.94 -36.87 -47.01
CA ARG A 354 7.57 -38.13 -46.33
C ARG A 354 8.67 -38.65 -45.40
N SER A 355 9.93 -38.50 -45.79
CA SER A 355 11.08 -38.91 -44.97
C SER A 355 11.22 -38.04 -43.72
N ALA A 356 11.01 -36.73 -43.84
CA ALA A 356 10.99 -35.80 -42.71
C ALA A 356 9.84 -36.10 -41.72
N LEU A 357 8.65 -36.46 -42.21
CA LEU A 357 7.52 -36.85 -41.37
C LEU A 357 7.67 -38.23 -40.72
N ALA A 358 8.38 -39.17 -41.35
CA ALA A 358 8.69 -40.48 -40.78
C ALA A 358 9.71 -40.37 -39.64
N ALA A 359 10.71 -39.48 -39.76
CA ALA A 359 11.68 -39.21 -38.71
C ALA A 359 11.03 -38.62 -37.45
N ALA A 360 10.02 -37.75 -37.61
CA ALA A 360 9.27 -37.15 -36.49
C ALA A 360 8.36 -38.14 -35.75
N ARG A 361 7.84 -39.18 -36.44
CA ARG A 361 7.00 -40.23 -35.81
C ARG A 361 7.81 -41.31 -35.09
N GLY A 362 9.09 -41.50 -35.45
CA GLY A 362 9.98 -42.46 -34.79
C GLY A 362 10.42 -42.04 -33.37
N SER A 363 10.39 -40.75 -33.05
CA SER A 363 10.81 -40.24 -31.73
C SER A 363 9.73 -40.37 -30.64
N GLU A 364 8.45 -40.50 -30.99
CA GLU A 364 7.37 -40.65 -30.00
C GLU A 364 7.18 -42.10 -29.52
N HIS A 365 7.67 -43.10 -30.26
CA HIS A 365 7.48 -44.51 -29.92
C HIS A 365 8.54 -45.11 -28.98
N ARG A 366 9.58 -44.35 -28.61
CA ARG A 366 10.66 -44.81 -27.71
C ARG A 366 10.52 -44.40 -26.24
N ALA A 367 9.46 -43.68 -25.89
CA ALA A 367 9.17 -43.27 -24.51
C ALA A 367 7.98 -44.01 -23.86
N GLY A 368 7.37 -44.97 -24.56
CA GLY A 368 6.09 -45.60 -24.19
C GLY A 368 6.12 -47.09 -23.82
N GLU A 369 7.28 -47.68 -23.55
CA GLU A 369 7.40 -49.09 -23.17
C GLU A 369 8.24 -49.26 -21.90
N HIS A 370 7.61 -49.11 -20.73
CA HIS A 370 7.85 -50.04 -19.63
C HIS A 370 6.72 -49.98 -18.59
N ARG A 371 6.01 -51.11 -18.50
CA ARG A 371 5.17 -51.61 -17.40
C ARG A 371 3.67 -51.28 -17.40
N THR A 372 2.97 -52.12 -18.15
CA THR A 372 1.63 -52.66 -17.89
C THR A 372 1.63 -53.80 -16.85
N GLY A 373 0.47 -53.99 -16.20
CA GLY A 373 0.01 -55.22 -15.52
C GLY A 373 0.22 -55.23 -13.98
N GLU A 374 -0.73 -55.56 -13.10
CA GLU A 374 -2.03 -56.21 -13.19
C GLU A 374 -2.79 -56.08 -11.84
N HIS A 375 -4.11 -56.23 -11.90
CA HIS A 375 -5.03 -56.79 -10.89
C HIS A 375 -5.40 -56.10 -9.55
N ARG A 376 -6.66 -55.64 -9.57
CA ARG A 376 -7.69 -55.45 -8.53
C ARG A 376 -7.66 -56.43 -7.34
N ALA A 377 -7.53 -55.92 -6.11
CA ALA A 377 -8.12 -56.52 -4.91
C ALA A 377 -8.24 -55.49 -3.75
N SER A 378 -9.47 -55.37 -3.23
CA SER A 378 -9.84 -54.55 -2.08
C SER A 378 -9.19 -55.08 -0.80
N ARG A 379 -8.38 -54.27 -0.10
CA ARG A 379 -7.98 -54.57 1.28
C ARG A 379 -7.77 -53.29 2.08
N ARG A 380 -8.50 -53.18 3.19
CA ARG A 380 -8.41 -52.11 4.19
C ARG A 380 -6.97 -51.98 4.67
N LEU A 381 -6.38 -50.79 4.56
CA LEU A 381 -5.05 -50.53 5.13
C LEU A 381 -5.22 -50.05 6.58
N ARG A 382 -4.80 -50.88 7.54
CA ARG A 382 -4.52 -50.47 8.92
C ARG A 382 -3.34 -49.51 8.89
N VAL A 383 -3.51 -48.36 9.53
CA VAL A 383 -2.42 -47.45 9.90
C VAL A 383 -1.55 -48.17 10.94
N HIS A 384 -0.26 -48.32 10.65
CA HIS A 384 0.75 -48.77 11.60
C HIS A 384 1.41 -47.51 12.19
N LEU A 385 1.15 -47.25 13.47
CA LEU A 385 1.82 -46.20 14.24
C LEU A 385 3.23 -46.70 14.61
N PRO A 386 4.29 -45.88 14.50
CA PRO A 386 5.57 -46.19 15.13
C PRO A 386 5.46 -46.01 16.66
N ASP A 387 5.77 -47.07 17.39
CA ASP A 387 5.99 -47.06 18.84
C ASP A 387 7.25 -46.27 19.18
N SER A 388 7.09 -45.08 19.79
CA SER A 388 8.00 -44.53 20.82
C SER A 388 7.62 -43.08 21.18
N ALA A 389 6.68 -42.92 22.11
CA ALA A 389 6.49 -41.68 22.85
C ALA A 389 7.15 -41.81 24.23
N PRO A 390 8.00 -40.87 24.69
CA PRO A 390 8.41 -40.84 26.08
C PRO A 390 7.21 -40.47 26.97
N ARG A 391 7.01 -41.25 28.04
CA ARG A 391 5.91 -41.09 29.01
C ARG A 391 6.06 -39.75 29.77
N PRO A 392 4.96 -39.06 30.11
CA PRO A 392 5.00 -37.93 31.03
C PRO A 392 5.28 -38.42 32.46
N GLU A 393 6.15 -37.72 33.16
CA GLU A 393 6.43 -37.96 34.59
C GLU A 393 5.21 -37.64 35.47
N PRO A 394 5.02 -38.35 36.60
CA PRO A 394 3.90 -38.13 37.49
C PRO A 394 4.07 -36.84 38.31
N VAL A 395 3.00 -36.06 38.37
CA VAL A 395 2.83 -34.90 39.26
C VAL A 395 2.79 -35.39 40.71
N PRO A 396 3.64 -34.89 41.63
CA PRO A 396 3.49 -35.17 43.05
C PRO A 396 2.41 -34.26 43.65
N ASP A 397 1.39 -34.88 44.23
CA ASP A 397 0.52 -34.25 45.24
C ASP A 397 1.30 -34.14 46.55
N GLY A 398 1.24 -32.97 47.19
CA GLY A 398 2.11 -32.65 48.32
C GLY A 398 1.70 -31.37 49.00
N ARG A 399 0.68 -31.48 49.85
CA ARG A 399 0.42 -30.52 50.92
C ARG A 399 1.64 -30.43 51.84
N ASP A 400 1.91 -29.18 52.20
CA ASP A 400 2.48 -28.69 53.46
C ASP A 400 3.99 -28.39 53.62
N HIS A 401 4.17 -27.17 54.16
CA HIS A 401 5.30 -26.58 54.89
C HIS A 401 6.56 -26.04 54.18
N GLY A 402 6.73 -24.70 54.29
CA GLY A 402 8.05 -24.06 54.44
C GLY A 402 8.37 -22.91 53.49
N ALA A 403 8.08 -21.67 53.89
CA ALA A 403 8.61 -20.44 53.26
C ALA A 403 10.15 -20.34 53.43
N PRO A 404 10.89 -19.49 52.66
CA PRO A 404 10.80 -18.05 52.85
C PRO A 404 10.75 -17.21 51.56
N ALA A 405 10.20 -16.01 51.72
CA ALA A 405 10.03 -14.96 50.73
C ALA A 405 11.37 -14.42 50.19
N HIS A 406 11.45 -14.24 48.87
CA HIS A 406 12.42 -13.36 48.23
C HIS A 406 11.70 -12.25 47.47
N ALA A 407 12.18 -11.04 47.72
CA ALA A 407 11.55 -9.76 47.48
C ALA A 407 11.40 -9.39 45.99
N LEU A 408 10.26 -8.75 45.68
CA LEU A 408 10.08 -7.92 44.49
C LEU A 408 10.67 -6.53 44.78
N PRO A 409 11.35 -5.88 43.82
CA PRO A 409 11.83 -4.52 44.02
C PRO A 409 10.66 -3.51 43.91
N GLU A 410 10.47 -2.75 44.99
CA GLU A 410 9.56 -1.60 45.07
C GLU A 410 10.12 -0.41 44.27
N TYR A 411 9.28 0.23 43.45
CA TYR A 411 9.54 1.54 42.86
C TYR A 411 9.07 2.64 43.84
N PRO A 412 9.93 3.58 44.27
CA PRO A 412 9.49 4.66 45.14
C PRO A 412 8.84 5.77 44.32
N THR A 413 7.54 5.95 44.54
CA THR A 413 6.82 7.21 44.35
C THR A 413 7.29 8.24 45.38
N GLY A 414 7.63 9.46 44.96
CA GLY A 414 7.88 10.55 45.92
C GLY A 414 8.21 11.90 45.29
N ARG A 415 7.21 12.79 45.22
CA ARG A 415 7.39 14.24 45.19
C ARG A 415 7.87 14.70 46.58
N HIS A 416 8.97 15.44 46.65
CA HIS A 416 9.07 16.78 47.25
C HIS A 416 10.53 17.17 47.53
N ALA A 417 10.91 18.31 46.95
CA ALA A 417 11.77 19.38 47.46
C ALA A 417 13.03 19.04 48.27
N LEU A 418 14.18 19.52 47.79
CA LEU A 418 15.13 20.23 48.65
C LEU A 418 15.89 21.33 47.88
N VAL A 419 15.74 22.56 48.40
CA VAL A 419 16.44 23.80 48.07
C VAL A 419 17.94 23.69 48.44
N GLY A 420 18.80 24.27 47.59
CA GLY A 420 19.89 25.15 48.04
C GLY A 420 21.29 24.57 48.21
N ALA A 421 22.19 24.85 47.25
CA ALA A 421 23.55 25.34 47.52
C ALA A 421 24.18 25.83 46.20
N ALA A 422 24.16 27.15 45.98
CA ALA A 422 24.92 27.82 44.93
C ALA A 422 26.37 27.97 45.39
N GLY A 423 27.32 27.46 44.60
CA GLY A 423 28.75 27.71 44.73
C GLY A 423 29.25 28.45 43.49
N SER A 424 29.61 29.72 43.65
CA SER A 424 30.19 30.59 42.62
C SER A 424 31.56 30.08 42.14
N PRO A 425 31.90 30.17 40.84
CA PRO A 425 33.26 29.95 40.39
C PRO A 425 34.11 31.22 40.53
N ARG A 426 35.26 31.09 41.19
CA ARG A 426 36.32 32.10 41.23
C ARG A 426 37.07 32.12 39.90
N LEU A 427 37.29 33.33 39.40
CA LEU A 427 38.32 33.68 38.42
C LEU A 427 39.72 33.44 38.99
N GLY A 428 40.63 32.96 38.14
CA GLY A 428 42.06 32.83 38.43
C GLY A 428 42.84 32.55 37.14
N ASP A 429 43.40 33.63 36.59
CA ASP A 429 44.67 33.81 35.86
C ASP A 429 45.31 32.62 35.12
N THR A 430 45.35 32.72 33.79
CA THR A 430 46.57 32.90 32.97
C THR A 430 46.20 33.41 31.58
#